data_AF-A0A9N9K106-F1
#
_entry.id   AF-A0A9N9K106-F1
#
_cell.length_a   1.000
_cell.length_b   1.000
_cell.length_c   1.000
_cell.angle_alpha   90.00
_cell.angle_beta   90.00
_cell.angle_gamma   90.00
#
_symmetry.space_group_name_H-M   'P 1'
#
loop_
_entity.id
_entity.type
_entity.pdbx_description
1 polymer ?
#
loop_
_entity_poly.entity_id
_entity_poly.type
_entity_poly.pdbx_seq_one_letter_code
_entity_poly.pdbx_strand_id
1 'polypeptide(L)'
;MSISKLLPTHAQYHNNPIEFKTKNFTFWYTICNKVVFPSISDLKYTRAPKSYAIPDNYSIITTWGKPANLCTIKGYIKYIDSNPVYHIYYGSDFRFEVTSNHSSSDAATKALKAINEQLKKSRMSGPFLFGLHLKQVQKNRPYCSKPYNSLSVSTKKARARIIAKKVRKNFNQVAKENLHSKDRVALTKLSYTVENTSFQIEFGHFTIVIYSGVEDYESLKNATQPLISELDELCKVGINTANSANFCPWCQCKKTDLGNLKNRSWKIEKDINLMASNYLAYPGHIRAPLFSMIPLSHWIPDELHILLRITDRLWSL
;
A
#
# COMPACT_ATOMS: atom_id res chain seq x y z
N MET A 1 28.16 52.54 -10.28
CA MET A 1 27.11 52.30 -11.29
C MET A 1 26.30 51.09 -10.84
N SER A 2 25.31 51.33 -9.99
CA SER A 2 24.54 50.27 -9.32
C SER A 2 23.56 49.63 -10.29
N ILE A 3 23.71 48.32 -10.48
CA ILE A 3 22.81 47.48 -11.28
C ILE A 3 21.40 47.64 -10.71
N SER A 4 20.53 48.20 -11.55
CA SER A 4 19.14 48.45 -11.28
C SER A 4 18.42 47.16 -10.89
N LYS A 5 17.61 47.28 -9.85
CA LYS A 5 16.65 46.31 -9.33
C LYS A 5 15.84 45.68 -10.48
N LEU A 6 16.12 44.43 -10.83
CA LEU A 6 15.16 43.57 -11.50
C LEU A 6 14.45 42.77 -10.42
N LEU A 7 13.21 43.14 -10.13
CA LEU A 7 12.03 42.25 -9.98
C LEU A 7 10.86 43.01 -9.36
N PRO A 8 9.75 43.11 -10.11
CA PRO A 8 8.50 42.52 -9.64
C PRO A 8 7.74 41.84 -10.79
N THR A 9 8.08 40.59 -11.14
CA THR A 9 7.32 39.81 -12.15
C THR A 9 7.32 38.29 -11.90
N HIS A 10 7.78 37.79 -10.75
CA HIS A 10 7.68 36.35 -10.45
C HIS A 10 6.24 35.90 -10.18
N ALA A 11 5.46 36.72 -9.44
CA ALA A 11 4.11 36.35 -9.01
C ALA A 11 3.14 36.10 -10.18
N GLN A 12 3.27 36.84 -11.29
CA GLN A 12 2.39 36.66 -12.46
C GLN A 12 2.53 35.29 -13.13
N TYR A 13 3.69 34.63 -12.98
CA TYR A 13 3.94 33.33 -13.62
C TYR A 13 3.58 32.14 -12.72
N HIS A 14 3.32 32.39 -11.44
CA HIS A 14 3.20 31.36 -10.43
C HIS A 14 1.92 31.52 -9.60
N ASN A 15 0.85 30.82 -10.02
CA ASN A 15 -0.32 30.59 -9.18
C ASN A 15 -0.10 29.31 -8.35
N ASN A 16 0.15 29.46 -7.05
CA ASN A 16 0.47 28.37 -6.12
C ASN A 16 1.64 27.47 -6.59
N PRO A 17 2.87 28.02 -6.70
CA PRO A 17 4.01 27.27 -7.20
C PRO A 17 4.42 26.12 -6.29
N ILE A 18 4.99 25.07 -6.90
CA ILE A 18 5.65 24.00 -6.16
C ILE A 18 7.01 24.53 -5.69
N GLU A 19 7.21 24.61 -4.38
CA GLU A 19 8.47 25.04 -3.78
C GLU A 19 9.41 23.84 -3.54
N PHE A 20 10.68 24.01 -3.89
CA PHE A 20 11.73 23.03 -3.61
C PHE A 20 13.00 23.73 -3.12
N LYS A 21 13.49 23.33 -1.94
CA LYS A 21 14.69 23.92 -1.33
C LYS A 21 15.88 22.97 -1.44
N THR A 22 17.01 23.52 -1.87
CA THR A 22 18.33 22.92 -1.77
C THR A 22 19.16 23.68 -0.72
N LYS A 23 20.36 23.20 -0.41
CA LYS A 23 21.28 23.91 0.51
C LYS A 23 21.58 25.35 0.06
N ASN A 24 21.58 25.60 -1.24
CA ASN A 24 22.07 26.86 -1.81
C ASN A 24 20.98 27.71 -2.48
N PHE A 25 19.89 27.08 -2.94
CA PHE A 25 18.86 27.72 -3.74
C PHE A 25 17.47 27.20 -3.40
N THR A 26 16.50 28.10 -3.47
CA THR A 26 15.08 27.75 -3.55
C THR A 26 14.66 27.82 -5.01
N PHE A 27 13.86 26.84 -5.42
CA PHE A 27 13.23 26.76 -6.72
C PHE A 27 11.72 26.85 -6.56
N TRP A 28 11.08 27.57 -7.47
CA TRP A 28 9.63 27.66 -7.62
C TRP A 28 9.25 27.18 -9.01
N TYR A 29 8.28 26.26 -9.06
CA TYR A 29 7.87 25.62 -10.30
C TYR A 29 6.38 25.81 -10.56
N THR A 30 6.05 26.06 -11.83
CA THR A 30 4.68 25.97 -12.35
C THR A 30 4.69 25.07 -13.58
N ILE A 31 4.07 23.90 -13.43
CA ILE A 31 3.88 22.96 -14.54
C ILE A 31 2.77 23.54 -15.44
N CYS A 32 3.09 23.81 -16.70
CA CYS A 32 2.18 24.53 -17.60
C CYS A 32 1.16 23.61 -18.28
N ASN A 33 1.42 22.30 -18.33
CA ASN A 33 0.55 21.36 -19.02
C ASN A 33 0.54 19.96 -18.40
N LYS A 34 -0.41 19.13 -18.84
CA LYS A 34 -0.54 17.75 -18.38
C LYS A 34 0.70 16.95 -18.77
N VAL A 35 1.31 16.29 -17.79
CA VAL A 35 2.51 15.48 -17.99
C VAL A 35 2.15 14.16 -18.67
N VAL A 36 2.73 13.92 -19.85
CA VAL A 36 2.61 12.70 -20.65
C VAL A 36 4.01 12.15 -20.90
N PHE A 37 4.13 10.83 -20.98
CA PHE A 37 5.39 10.16 -21.29
C PHE A 37 5.27 9.42 -22.62
N PRO A 38 6.38 9.28 -23.36
CA PRO A 38 6.43 8.40 -24.52
C PRO A 38 6.07 6.95 -24.18
N SER A 39 5.92 6.15 -25.23
CA SER A 39 5.87 4.70 -25.15
C SER A 39 7.07 4.13 -24.36
N ILE A 40 6.93 2.92 -23.82
CA ILE A 40 8.01 2.27 -23.05
C ILE A 40 9.28 2.08 -23.89
N SER A 41 9.16 1.85 -25.21
CA SER A 41 10.30 1.66 -26.12
C SER A 41 11.10 2.94 -26.33
N ASP A 42 10.44 4.10 -26.36
CA ASP A 42 11.08 5.39 -26.64
C ASP A 42 11.47 6.15 -25.37
N LEU A 43 10.95 5.76 -24.21
CA LEU A 43 11.14 6.45 -22.95
C LEU A 43 12.62 6.56 -22.55
N LYS A 44 13.12 7.80 -22.50
CA LYS A 44 14.47 8.10 -22.02
C LYS A 44 14.47 8.54 -20.57
N TYR A 45 15.66 8.48 -19.98
CA TYR A 45 15.90 8.85 -18.58
C TYR A 45 17.11 9.76 -18.42
N THR A 46 17.12 10.56 -17.36
CA THR A 46 18.29 11.36 -16.98
C THR A 46 19.42 10.46 -16.47
N ARG A 47 20.66 10.96 -16.56
CA ARG A 47 21.87 10.22 -16.14
C ARG A 47 21.84 9.85 -14.64
N ALA A 48 22.39 8.68 -14.31
CA ALA A 48 22.61 8.19 -12.94
C ALA A 48 23.47 9.17 -12.10
N PRO A 49 23.39 9.18 -10.76
CA PRO A 49 22.77 8.17 -9.89
C PRO A 49 21.25 8.33 -9.68
N LYS A 50 20.71 9.54 -9.81
CA LYS A 50 19.27 9.80 -9.71
C LYS A 50 18.68 9.96 -11.12
N SER A 51 18.10 8.87 -11.61
CA SER A 51 17.49 8.77 -12.94
C SER A 51 16.00 9.08 -12.88
N TYR A 52 15.56 10.05 -13.68
CA TYR A 52 14.18 10.52 -13.81
C TYR A 52 13.68 10.25 -15.22
N ALA A 53 12.43 9.77 -15.34
CA ALA A 53 11.81 9.59 -16.64
C ALA A 53 11.59 10.96 -17.29
N ILE A 54 11.85 11.06 -18.59
CA ILE A 54 11.74 12.33 -19.32
C ILE A 54 10.37 12.38 -20.03
N PRO A 55 9.49 13.31 -19.65
CA PRO A 55 8.18 13.46 -20.26
C PRO A 55 8.28 14.05 -21.68
N ASP A 56 7.25 13.81 -22.47
CA ASP A 56 7.10 14.36 -23.82
C ASP A 56 6.13 15.55 -23.82
N ASN A 57 6.35 16.47 -24.75
CA ASN A 57 5.59 17.72 -24.91
C ASN A 57 5.39 18.47 -23.59
N TYR A 58 6.40 18.47 -22.72
CA TYR A 58 6.30 18.96 -21.35
C TYR A 58 6.78 20.40 -21.24
N SER A 59 5.98 21.27 -20.60
CA SER A 59 6.31 22.67 -20.37
C SER A 59 6.27 23.02 -18.88
N ILE A 60 7.26 23.77 -18.42
CA ILE A 60 7.40 24.22 -17.03
C ILE A 60 7.98 25.62 -16.98
N ILE A 61 7.50 26.44 -16.05
CA ILE A 61 8.17 27.68 -15.67
C ILE A 61 8.92 27.41 -14.37
N THR A 62 10.20 27.76 -14.37
CA THR A 62 11.09 27.58 -13.22
C THR A 62 11.72 28.91 -12.86
N THR A 63 11.61 29.26 -11.59
CA THR A 63 12.34 30.38 -11.01
C THR A 63 13.26 29.91 -9.90
N TRP A 64 14.48 30.45 -9.86
CA TRP A 64 15.46 30.13 -8.84
C TRP A 64 16.41 31.29 -8.57
N GLY A 65 17.10 31.26 -7.44
CA GLY A 65 18.12 32.24 -7.07
C GLY A 65 17.86 32.87 -5.71
N LYS A 66 18.60 33.93 -5.41
CA LYS A 66 18.36 34.77 -4.22
C LYS A 66 17.28 35.80 -4.56
N PRO A 67 16.50 36.32 -3.60
CA PRO A 67 15.43 37.28 -3.87
C PRO A 67 15.85 38.50 -4.70
N ALA A 68 17.07 39.00 -4.50
CA ALA A 68 17.61 40.13 -5.25
C ALA A 68 18.04 39.80 -6.70
N ASN A 69 18.19 38.52 -7.04
CA ASN A 69 18.69 38.02 -8.33
C ASN A 69 17.93 36.74 -8.73
N LEU A 70 16.59 36.76 -8.69
CA LEU A 70 15.82 35.60 -9.17
C LEU A 70 15.91 35.54 -10.70
N CYS A 71 16.13 34.34 -11.20
CA CYS A 71 16.12 34.04 -12.61
C CYS A 71 14.88 33.21 -12.92
N THR A 72 14.10 33.62 -13.92
CA THR A 72 12.88 32.94 -14.37
C THR A 72 13.06 32.49 -15.81
N ILE A 73 12.79 31.21 -16.08
CA ILE A 73 12.86 30.62 -17.42
C ILE A 73 11.63 29.75 -17.69
N LYS A 74 11.32 29.56 -18.98
CA LYS A 74 10.34 28.58 -19.44
C LYS A 74 11.07 27.41 -20.10
N GLY A 75 10.99 26.25 -19.48
CA GLY A 75 11.53 25.00 -20.02
C GLY A 75 10.47 24.27 -20.84
N TYR A 76 10.88 23.72 -21.99
CA TYR A 76 10.05 22.85 -22.81
C TYR A 76 10.85 21.63 -23.27
N ILE A 77 10.21 20.46 -23.29
CA ILE A 77 10.81 19.20 -23.74
C ILE A 77 9.88 18.59 -24.79
N LYS A 78 10.43 18.26 -25.96
CA LYS A 78 9.74 17.50 -27.00
C LYS A 78 10.61 16.35 -27.48
N TYR A 79 10.01 15.21 -27.76
CA TYR A 79 10.69 14.12 -28.44
C TYR A 79 10.67 14.33 -29.95
N ILE A 80 11.85 14.22 -30.57
CA ILE A 80 12.04 14.24 -32.03
C ILE A 80 12.86 12.99 -32.34
N ASP A 81 12.37 12.15 -33.25
CA ASP A 81 13.00 10.87 -33.63
C ASP A 81 13.37 10.00 -32.41
N SER A 82 12.40 9.82 -31.50
CA SER A 82 12.54 9.07 -30.24
C SER A 82 13.61 9.60 -29.26
N ASN A 83 14.08 10.84 -29.45
CA ASN A 83 15.06 11.48 -28.57
C ASN A 83 14.54 12.82 -28.01
N PRO A 84 14.73 13.09 -26.71
CA PRO A 84 14.28 14.33 -26.11
C PRO A 84 15.17 15.51 -26.53
N VAL A 85 14.53 16.56 -27.04
CA VAL A 85 15.13 17.87 -27.30
C VAL A 85 14.65 18.85 -26.23
N TYR A 86 15.59 19.55 -25.62
CA TYR A 86 15.38 20.44 -24.49
C TYR A 86 15.47 21.88 -24.94
N HIS A 87 14.41 22.64 -24.75
CA HIS A 87 14.28 24.04 -25.08
C HIS A 87 14.18 24.85 -23.78
N ILE A 88 14.91 25.95 -23.69
CA ILE A 88 14.85 26.89 -22.57
C ILE A 88 14.66 28.27 -23.14
N TYR A 89 13.56 28.90 -22.77
CA TYR A 89 13.26 30.27 -23.13
C TYR A 89 13.53 31.21 -21.94
N TYR A 90 14.19 32.33 -22.21
CA TYR A 90 14.66 33.27 -21.18
C TYR A 90 14.62 34.73 -21.67
N GLY A 91 14.90 35.65 -20.75
CA GLY A 91 14.79 37.10 -20.97
C GLY A 91 13.35 37.62 -20.89
N SER A 92 13.17 38.91 -21.16
CA SER A 92 11.84 39.54 -21.19
C SER A 92 10.90 38.78 -22.12
N ASP A 93 9.72 38.42 -21.60
CA ASP A 93 8.68 37.66 -22.30
C ASP A 93 9.15 36.34 -22.94
N PHE A 94 10.23 35.75 -22.42
CA PHE A 94 10.80 34.49 -22.91
C PHE A 94 11.20 34.52 -24.40
N ARG A 95 11.62 35.69 -24.91
CA ARG A 95 11.97 35.90 -26.33
C ARG A 95 13.23 35.20 -26.81
N PHE A 96 14.16 34.86 -25.92
CA PHE A 96 15.42 34.22 -26.28
C PHE A 96 15.34 32.72 -26.01
N GLU A 97 15.98 31.92 -26.85
CA GLU A 97 15.93 30.46 -26.77
C GLU A 97 17.33 29.84 -26.73
N VAL A 98 17.47 28.80 -25.91
CA VAL A 98 18.58 27.86 -25.94
C VAL A 98 18.02 26.46 -26.15
N THR A 99 18.66 25.72 -27.06
CA THR A 99 18.30 24.32 -27.33
C THR A 99 19.47 23.36 -27.06
N SER A 100 19.14 22.14 -26.67
CA SER A 100 20.07 21.03 -26.62
C SER A 100 19.38 19.73 -26.99
N ASN A 101 20.02 18.93 -27.83
CA ASN A 101 19.68 17.54 -28.10
C ASN A 101 20.55 16.56 -27.28
N HIS A 102 21.52 17.04 -26.50
CA HIS A 102 22.44 16.18 -25.75
C HIS A 102 21.87 15.76 -24.39
N SER A 103 21.45 16.72 -23.55
CA SER A 103 20.85 16.43 -22.24
C SER A 103 20.19 17.66 -21.63
N SER A 104 19.30 17.44 -20.66
CA SER A 104 18.71 18.53 -19.87
C SER A 104 19.74 19.39 -19.15
N SER A 105 20.83 18.79 -18.66
CA SER A 105 21.91 19.52 -17.96
C SER A 105 22.79 20.33 -18.91
N ASP A 106 22.94 19.87 -20.17
CA ASP A 106 23.62 20.64 -21.21
C ASP A 106 22.80 21.89 -21.56
N ALA A 107 21.51 21.73 -21.86
CA ALA A 107 20.58 22.86 -22.07
C ALA A 107 20.63 23.84 -20.89
N ALA A 108 20.49 23.34 -19.67
CA ALA A 108 20.51 24.16 -18.46
C ALA A 108 21.81 24.95 -18.29
N THR A 109 22.96 24.34 -18.61
CA THR A 109 24.27 25.00 -18.52
C THR A 109 24.45 26.03 -19.63
N LYS A 110 23.99 25.76 -20.85
CA LYS A 110 23.98 26.73 -21.96
C LYS A 110 23.10 27.94 -21.62
N ALA A 111 21.90 27.72 -21.09
CA ALA A 111 21.01 28.78 -20.65
C ALA A 111 21.62 29.62 -19.53
N LEU A 112 22.25 29.00 -18.52
CA LEU A 112 22.94 29.73 -17.45
C LEU A 112 24.02 30.68 -17.99
N LYS A 113 24.82 30.20 -18.96
CA LYS A 113 25.89 30.99 -19.59
C LYS A 113 25.35 32.12 -20.45
N ALA A 114 24.21 31.89 -21.12
CA ALA A 114 23.56 32.90 -21.95
C ALA A 114 22.88 33.99 -21.10
N ILE A 115 22.38 33.64 -19.92
CA ILE A 115 21.76 34.59 -18.97
C ILE A 115 22.82 35.42 -18.24
N ASN A 116 23.97 34.81 -17.91
CA ASN A 116 25.07 35.51 -17.25
C ASN A 116 26.41 35.05 -17.83
N GLU A 117 26.98 35.92 -18.67
CA GLU A 117 28.25 35.67 -19.35
C GLU A 117 29.43 35.47 -18.40
N GLN A 118 29.35 35.91 -17.14
CA GLN A 118 30.42 35.69 -16.16
C GLN A 118 30.43 34.27 -15.58
N LEU A 119 29.36 33.49 -15.79
CA LEU A 119 29.22 32.13 -15.26
C LEU A 119 29.76 31.04 -16.21
N LYS A 120 30.76 31.33 -17.06
CA LYS A 120 31.29 30.40 -18.07
C LYS A 120 31.76 29.04 -17.52
N LYS A 121 32.20 28.99 -16.25
CA LYS A 121 32.65 27.76 -15.58
C LYS A 121 31.55 27.06 -14.78
N SER A 122 30.40 27.69 -14.55
CA SER A 122 29.32 27.14 -13.75
C SER A 122 28.52 26.10 -14.53
N ARG A 123 28.00 25.09 -13.80
CA ARG A 123 27.15 24.04 -14.34
C ARG A 123 25.81 24.06 -13.63
N MET A 124 24.73 23.86 -14.38
CA MET A 124 23.38 23.78 -13.84
C MET A 124 22.82 22.36 -13.96
N SER A 125 22.14 21.90 -12.92
CA SER A 125 21.43 20.62 -12.93
C SER A 125 20.16 20.74 -13.76
N GLY A 126 20.14 20.07 -14.91
CA GLY A 126 18.95 19.98 -15.77
C GLY A 126 17.73 19.40 -15.04
N PRO A 127 17.85 18.30 -14.29
CA PRO A 127 16.72 17.73 -13.54
C PRO A 127 16.09 18.68 -12.51
N PHE A 128 16.86 19.63 -11.95
CA PHE A 128 16.30 20.69 -11.12
C PHE A 128 15.67 21.77 -11.97
N LEU A 129 16.38 22.27 -12.99
CA LEU A 129 15.86 23.36 -13.84
C LEU A 129 14.55 23.00 -14.54
N PHE A 130 14.39 21.75 -14.99
CA PHE A 130 13.16 21.25 -15.62
C PHE A 130 12.16 20.63 -14.63
N GLY A 131 12.43 20.64 -13.33
CA GLY A 131 11.54 20.04 -12.32
C GLY A 131 11.32 18.52 -12.48
N LEU A 132 12.21 17.81 -13.20
CA LEU A 132 12.04 16.37 -13.49
C LEU A 132 12.04 15.49 -12.23
N HIS A 133 12.64 15.98 -11.15
CA HIS A 133 12.69 15.31 -9.86
C HIS A 133 11.37 15.40 -9.06
N LEU A 134 10.43 16.26 -9.46
CA LEU A 134 9.18 16.49 -8.75
C LEU A 134 8.29 15.23 -8.78
N LYS A 135 7.70 14.88 -7.64
CA LYS A 135 6.81 13.70 -7.52
C LYS A 135 5.59 13.83 -8.44
N GLN A 136 5.09 15.06 -8.63
CA GLN A 136 3.96 15.39 -9.49
C GLN A 136 4.25 15.06 -10.95
N VAL A 137 5.49 15.32 -11.41
CA VAL A 137 5.93 15.01 -12.78
C VAL A 137 6.12 13.50 -12.94
N GLN A 138 6.73 12.83 -11.95
CA GLN A 138 7.06 11.41 -12.03
C GLN A 138 5.88 10.46 -11.71
N LYS A 139 4.71 10.98 -11.32
CA LYS A 139 3.57 10.19 -10.80
C LYS A 139 3.05 9.14 -11.78
N ASN A 140 2.95 9.50 -13.06
CA ASN A 140 2.34 8.67 -14.11
C ASN A 140 3.37 8.07 -15.09
N ARG A 141 4.64 7.98 -14.68
CA ARG A 141 5.68 7.47 -15.57
C ARG A 141 5.46 5.99 -15.92
N PRO A 142 5.70 5.57 -17.18
CA PRO A 142 5.66 4.17 -17.56
C PRO A 142 6.69 3.40 -16.74
N TYR A 143 6.27 2.28 -16.16
CA TYR A 143 7.18 1.40 -15.44
C TYR A 143 7.85 0.47 -16.45
N CYS A 144 9.11 0.74 -16.80
CA CYS A 144 9.94 -0.19 -17.54
C CYS A 144 10.31 -1.37 -16.63
N SER A 145 9.42 -2.36 -16.57
CA SER A 145 9.73 -3.66 -15.99
C SER A 145 10.81 -4.31 -16.86
N LYS A 146 11.98 -4.59 -16.29
CA LYS A 146 12.96 -5.49 -16.93
C LYS A 146 12.25 -6.77 -17.43
N PRO A 147 12.66 -7.32 -18.60
CA PRO A 147 12.11 -8.57 -19.13
C PRO A 147 12.16 -9.68 -18.08
N TYR A 148 11.12 -10.53 -18.04
CA TYR A 148 10.95 -11.54 -16.99
C TYR A 148 12.20 -12.43 -16.81
N ASN A 149 12.83 -12.83 -17.91
CA ASN A 149 14.01 -13.69 -17.91
C ASN A 149 15.25 -13.06 -17.24
N SER A 150 15.37 -11.74 -17.28
CA SER A 150 16.50 -10.99 -16.70
C SER A 150 16.35 -10.68 -15.19
N LEU A 151 15.28 -11.15 -14.56
CA LEU A 151 14.97 -10.85 -13.15
C LEU A 151 15.58 -11.85 -12.18
N SER A 152 15.98 -11.37 -11.01
CA SER A 152 16.28 -12.24 -9.87
C SER A 152 15.03 -13.02 -9.44
N VAL A 153 15.23 -14.20 -8.85
CA VAL A 153 14.14 -15.02 -8.29
C VAL A 153 13.30 -14.25 -7.27
N SER A 154 13.94 -13.44 -6.42
CA SER A 154 13.24 -12.57 -5.44
C SER A 154 12.33 -11.55 -6.13
N THR A 155 12.80 -10.93 -7.23
CA THR A 155 11.99 -9.97 -8.00
C THR A 155 10.83 -10.65 -8.72
N LYS A 156 11.05 -11.86 -9.27
CA LYS A 156 9.98 -12.67 -9.88
C LYS A 156 8.88 -12.98 -8.86
N LYS A 157 9.25 -13.46 -7.67
CA LYS A 157 8.31 -13.71 -6.56
C LYS A 157 7.58 -12.44 -6.12
N ALA A 158 8.28 -11.31 -6.00
CA ALA A 158 7.67 -10.04 -5.61
C ALA A 158 6.63 -9.57 -6.63
N ARG A 159 6.92 -9.65 -7.94
CA ARG A 159 5.95 -9.36 -8.99
C ARG A 159 4.75 -10.30 -8.92
N ALA A 160 4.99 -11.59 -8.64
CA ALA A 160 3.91 -12.54 -8.56
C ALA A 160 2.91 -12.23 -7.43
N ARG A 161 3.41 -11.77 -6.27
CA ARG A 161 2.58 -11.28 -5.16
C ARG A 161 1.79 -10.02 -5.52
N ILE A 162 2.39 -9.10 -6.29
CA ILE A 162 1.70 -7.88 -6.76
C ILE A 162 0.52 -8.25 -7.65
N ILE A 163 0.72 -9.20 -8.59
CA ILE A 163 -0.34 -9.70 -9.47
C ILE A 163 -1.45 -10.32 -8.62
N ALA A 164 -1.11 -11.24 -7.71
CA ALA A 164 -2.08 -11.86 -6.80
C ALA A 164 -2.91 -10.83 -6.01
N LYS A 165 -2.27 -9.79 -5.45
CA LYS A 165 -2.97 -8.74 -4.72
C LYS A 165 -3.96 -7.97 -5.60
N LYS A 166 -3.57 -7.65 -6.84
CA LYS A 166 -4.45 -6.96 -7.80
C LYS A 166 -5.60 -7.83 -8.25
N VAL A 167 -5.34 -9.09 -8.58
CA VAL A 167 -6.37 -10.07 -8.98
C VAL A 167 -7.38 -10.26 -7.85
N ARG A 168 -6.93 -10.47 -6.60
CA ARG A 168 -7.83 -10.61 -5.45
C ARG A 168 -8.69 -9.36 -5.23
N LYS A 169 -8.11 -8.16 -5.37
CA LYS A 169 -8.87 -6.91 -5.27
C LYS A 169 -9.96 -6.82 -6.34
N ASN A 170 -9.62 -7.14 -7.59
CA ASN A 170 -10.57 -7.12 -8.70
C ASN A 170 -11.66 -8.18 -8.52
N PHE A 171 -11.29 -9.40 -8.15
CA PHE A 171 -12.22 -10.49 -7.84
C PHE A 171 -13.23 -10.07 -6.78
N ASN A 172 -12.78 -9.50 -5.66
CA ASN A 172 -13.66 -9.04 -4.60
C ASN A 172 -14.62 -7.93 -5.06
N GLN A 173 -14.22 -7.10 -6.02
CA GLN A 173 -15.09 -6.07 -6.58
C GLN A 173 -16.15 -6.70 -7.49
N VAL A 174 -15.73 -7.51 -8.46
CA VAL A 174 -16.64 -8.21 -9.38
C VAL A 174 -17.62 -9.10 -8.62
N ALA A 175 -17.15 -9.80 -7.58
CA ALA A 175 -17.97 -10.64 -6.75
C ALA A 175 -19.08 -9.86 -6.02
N LYS A 176 -18.80 -8.64 -5.55
CA LYS A 176 -19.82 -7.77 -4.94
C LYS A 176 -20.86 -7.29 -5.94
N GLU A 177 -20.46 -7.06 -7.18
CA GLU A 177 -21.34 -6.57 -8.25
C GLU A 177 -22.25 -7.67 -8.80
N ASN A 178 -21.83 -8.94 -8.72
CA ASN A 178 -22.48 -10.06 -9.42
C ASN A 178 -23.06 -11.14 -8.49
N LEU A 179 -22.77 -11.12 -7.19
CA LEU A 179 -23.26 -12.13 -6.23
C LEU A 179 -24.08 -11.48 -5.13
N HIS A 180 -24.99 -12.24 -4.53
CA HIS A 180 -25.82 -11.74 -3.44
C HIS A 180 -24.98 -11.54 -2.18
N SER A 181 -25.32 -10.55 -1.36
CA SER A 181 -24.58 -10.22 -0.11
C SER A 181 -24.56 -11.35 0.94
N LYS A 182 -25.39 -12.38 0.76
CA LYS A 182 -25.47 -13.57 1.62
C LYS A 182 -24.60 -14.72 1.13
N ASP A 183 -24.13 -14.65 -0.12
CA ASP A 183 -23.32 -15.71 -0.72
C ASP A 183 -21.88 -15.58 -0.24
N ARG A 184 -21.33 -16.70 0.24
CA ARG A 184 -19.93 -16.77 0.65
C ARG A 184 -19.06 -16.97 -0.58
N VAL A 185 -18.35 -15.92 -0.96
CA VAL A 185 -17.41 -15.94 -2.09
C VAL A 185 -15.99 -15.69 -1.62
N ALA A 186 -15.07 -16.56 -2.00
CA ALA A 186 -13.65 -16.43 -1.69
C ALA A 186 -12.80 -16.96 -2.85
N LEU A 187 -11.80 -16.18 -3.26
CA LEU A 187 -10.75 -16.64 -4.16
C LEU A 187 -9.74 -17.45 -3.34
N THR A 188 -9.73 -18.78 -3.49
CA THR A 188 -8.89 -19.68 -2.68
C THR A 188 -7.50 -19.89 -3.26
N LYS A 189 -7.36 -19.94 -4.59
CA LYS A 189 -6.09 -20.18 -5.27
C LYS A 189 -6.00 -19.41 -6.59
N LEU A 190 -4.81 -18.89 -6.88
CA LEU A 190 -4.47 -18.29 -8.16
C LEU A 190 -3.25 -19.01 -8.74
N SER A 191 -3.41 -19.52 -9.97
CA SER A 191 -2.34 -20.18 -10.71
C SER A 191 -2.18 -19.55 -12.08
N TYR A 192 -0.95 -19.25 -12.48
CA TYR A 192 -0.62 -18.73 -13.80
C TYR A 192 0.86 -18.95 -14.12
N THR A 193 1.20 -18.89 -15.40
CA THR A 193 2.56 -19.12 -15.89
C THR A 193 3.08 -17.88 -16.62
N VAL A 194 4.35 -17.56 -16.39
CA VAL A 194 5.08 -16.55 -17.16
C VAL A 194 6.33 -17.21 -17.70
N GLU A 195 6.45 -17.27 -19.03
CA GLU A 195 7.48 -18.06 -19.72
C GLU A 195 7.42 -19.53 -19.26
N ASN A 196 8.50 -20.04 -18.65
CA ASN A 196 8.59 -21.40 -18.11
C ASN A 196 8.47 -21.44 -16.57
N THR A 197 7.98 -20.38 -15.93
CA THR A 197 7.79 -20.34 -14.47
C THR A 197 6.32 -20.33 -14.09
N SER A 198 5.88 -21.41 -13.44
CA SER A 198 4.54 -21.52 -12.87
C SER A 198 4.49 -20.89 -11.48
N PHE A 199 3.48 -20.06 -11.24
CA PHE A 199 3.16 -19.51 -9.94
C PHE A 199 1.86 -20.13 -9.44
N GLN A 200 1.89 -20.62 -8.20
CA GLN A 200 0.70 -21.00 -7.45
C GLN A 200 0.66 -20.18 -6.15
N ILE A 201 -0.43 -19.45 -5.95
CA ILE A 201 -0.62 -18.58 -4.80
C ILE A 201 -1.93 -18.98 -4.14
N GLU A 202 -1.84 -19.46 -2.91
CA GLU A 202 -3.00 -19.86 -2.12
C GLU A 202 -3.36 -18.73 -1.16
N PHE A 203 -4.64 -18.37 -1.18
CA PHE A 203 -5.22 -17.34 -0.33
C PHE A 203 -6.02 -18.06 0.76
N GLY A 204 -5.37 -18.36 1.88
CA GLY A 204 -6.03 -19.09 2.98
C GLY A 204 -5.09 -19.61 4.06
N HIS A 205 -3.78 -19.63 3.83
CA HIS A 205 -2.81 -20.02 4.85
C HIS A 205 -2.21 -18.80 5.54
N PHE A 206 -2.52 -18.64 6.82
CA PHE A 206 -1.77 -17.76 7.71
C PHE A 206 -0.55 -18.54 8.19
N THR A 207 0.63 -18.21 7.67
CA THR A 207 1.89 -18.69 8.26
C THR A 207 2.38 -17.63 9.23
N ILE A 208 2.26 -17.91 10.53
CA ILE A 208 2.90 -17.10 11.56
C ILE A 208 4.36 -17.55 11.61
N VAL A 209 5.28 -16.66 11.21
CA VAL A 209 6.72 -16.90 11.34
C VAL A 209 7.18 -16.18 12.59
N ILE A 210 7.55 -16.94 13.61
CA ILE A 210 8.06 -16.46 14.88
C ILE A 210 9.58 -16.66 14.89
N TYR A 211 10.35 -15.63 15.25
CA TYR A 211 11.81 -15.68 15.32
C TYR A 211 12.24 -15.58 16.79
N SER A 212 12.97 -16.61 17.25
CA SER A 212 13.49 -16.70 18.63
C SER A 212 14.26 -15.44 19.03
N GLY A 213 13.84 -14.80 20.12
CA GLY A 213 14.51 -13.65 20.75
C GLY A 213 14.02 -12.28 20.28
N VAL A 214 13.04 -12.21 19.38
CA VAL A 214 12.37 -10.96 18.98
C VAL A 214 10.86 -11.03 19.15
N GLU A 215 10.35 -12.07 19.82
CA GLU A 215 8.93 -12.17 20.15
C GLU A 215 8.53 -11.21 21.25
N ASP A 216 7.59 -10.32 20.97
CA ASP A 216 6.82 -9.62 22.00
C ASP A 216 5.32 -9.92 21.86
N TYR A 217 4.60 -9.72 22.95
CA TYR A 217 3.17 -10.03 23.05
C TYR A 217 2.35 -9.25 22.01
N GLU A 218 2.79 -8.03 21.67
CA GLU A 218 2.09 -7.17 20.72
C GLU A 218 2.24 -7.68 19.28
N SER A 219 3.42 -8.18 18.91
CA SER A 219 3.67 -8.82 17.61
C SER A 219 2.86 -10.11 17.46
N LEU A 220 2.76 -10.91 18.52
CA LEU A 220 1.94 -12.12 18.54
C LEU A 220 0.44 -11.80 18.44
N LYS A 221 -0.03 -10.80 19.20
CA LYS A 221 -1.41 -10.30 19.15
C LYS A 221 -1.78 -9.78 17.76
N ASN A 222 -0.91 -8.98 17.15
CA ASN A 222 -1.13 -8.47 15.80
C ASN A 222 -1.14 -9.59 14.75
N ALA A 223 -0.26 -10.59 14.87
CA ALA A 223 -0.21 -11.74 13.98
C ALA A 223 -1.44 -12.65 14.10
N THR A 224 -2.02 -12.76 15.30
CA THR A 224 -3.20 -13.60 15.59
C THR A 224 -4.52 -12.86 15.46
N GLN A 225 -4.52 -11.54 15.28
CA GLN A 225 -5.73 -10.72 15.15
C GLN A 225 -6.74 -11.21 14.10
N PRO A 226 -6.34 -11.70 12.90
CA PRO A 226 -7.29 -12.26 11.94
C PRO A 226 -7.97 -13.53 12.47
N LEU A 227 -7.21 -14.43 13.10
CA LEU A 227 -7.73 -15.64 13.74
C LEU A 227 -8.68 -15.29 14.89
N ILE A 228 -8.33 -14.32 15.73
CA ILE A 228 -9.18 -13.83 16.83
C ILE A 228 -10.49 -13.27 16.27
N SER A 229 -10.45 -12.48 15.20
CA SER A 229 -11.64 -11.92 14.56
C SER A 229 -12.54 -13.01 13.99
N GLU A 230 -11.96 -14.04 13.35
CA GLU A 230 -12.72 -15.18 12.83
C GLU A 230 -13.33 -16.02 13.98
N LEU A 231 -12.58 -16.24 15.06
CA LEU A 231 -13.08 -16.93 16.25
C LEU A 231 -14.19 -16.16 16.98
N ASP A 232 -14.10 -14.83 17.05
CA ASP A 232 -15.13 -13.98 17.66
C ASP A 232 -16.42 -13.95 16.82
N GLU A 233 -16.30 -13.90 15.49
CA GLU A 233 -17.45 -14.09 14.60
C GLU A 233 -18.06 -15.49 14.73
N LEU A 234 -17.25 -16.53 14.94
CA LEU A 234 -17.76 -17.88 15.19
C LEU A 234 -18.45 -17.99 16.56
N CYS A 235 -17.90 -17.36 17.60
CA CYS A 235 -18.48 -17.31 18.94
C CYS A 235 -19.87 -16.64 18.93
N LYS A 236 -20.01 -15.55 18.18
CA LYS A 236 -21.28 -14.80 18.04
C LYS A 236 -22.37 -15.56 17.28
N VAL A 237 -22.04 -16.60 16.51
CA VAL A 237 -22.98 -17.21 15.54
C VAL A 237 -23.05 -18.75 15.64
N GLY A 238 -22.21 -19.40 16.45
CA GLY A 238 -22.11 -20.86 16.55
C GLY A 238 -22.89 -21.50 17.70
N ILE A 239 -22.88 -20.87 18.89
CA ILE A 239 -23.53 -21.36 20.12
C ILE A 239 -24.44 -20.26 20.64
N ASN A 240 -25.49 -20.65 21.37
CA ASN A 240 -26.30 -19.67 22.09
C ASN A 240 -25.46 -18.82 23.06
N THR A 241 -25.93 -17.60 23.31
CA THR A 241 -25.34 -16.70 24.30
C THR A 241 -25.31 -17.33 25.70
N ALA A 242 -24.34 -16.92 26.53
CA ALA A 242 -24.16 -17.42 27.90
C ALA A 242 -25.38 -17.25 28.82
N ASN A 243 -26.32 -16.37 28.46
CA ASN A 243 -27.56 -16.12 29.20
C ASN A 243 -28.77 -16.93 28.71
N SER A 244 -28.61 -17.74 27.66
CA SER A 244 -29.67 -18.52 27.04
C SER A 244 -30.18 -19.65 27.93
N ALA A 245 -31.38 -20.16 27.62
CA ALA A 245 -31.97 -21.27 28.37
C ALA A 245 -31.14 -22.56 28.26
N ASN A 246 -30.49 -22.79 27.12
CA ASN A 246 -29.66 -23.96 26.85
C ASN A 246 -28.29 -23.47 26.35
N PHE A 247 -27.37 -23.24 27.28
CA PHE A 247 -26.01 -22.77 26.97
C PHE A 247 -24.96 -23.89 27.07
N CYS A 248 -25.14 -24.83 28.01
CA CYS A 248 -24.06 -25.74 28.37
C CYS A 248 -23.56 -26.55 27.17
N PRO A 249 -22.25 -26.54 26.89
CA PRO A 249 -21.67 -27.33 25.80
C PRO A 249 -21.74 -28.86 26.00
N TRP A 250 -21.96 -29.36 27.22
CA TRP A 250 -21.80 -30.79 27.56
C TRP A 250 -23.06 -31.48 28.10
N CYS A 251 -23.92 -30.77 28.84
CA CYS A 251 -25.20 -31.29 29.31
C CYS A 251 -26.38 -30.59 28.62
N GLN A 252 -27.55 -31.22 28.69
CA GLN A 252 -28.82 -30.61 28.28
C GLN A 252 -29.48 -29.82 29.42
N CYS A 253 -28.68 -29.51 30.43
CA CYS A 253 -29.04 -28.68 31.58
C CYS A 253 -29.51 -27.30 31.13
N LYS A 254 -30.63 -26.87 31.72
CA LYS A 254 -31.23 -25.57 31.45
C LYS A 254 -30.73 -24.55 32.46
N LYS A 255 -30.84 -23.27 32.11
CA LYS A 255 -30.58 -22.16 33.03
C LYS A 255 -31.41 -22.26 34.31
N THR A 256 -32.64 -22.78 34.24
CA THR A 256 -33.50 -23.02 35.41
C THR A 256 -32.96 -24.06 36.37
N ASP A 257 -32.04 -24.90 35.92
CA ASP A 257 -31.49 -26.00 36.73
C ASP A 257 -30.22 -25.57 37.49
N LEU A 258 -29.72 -24.35 37.24
CA LEU A 258 -28.60 -23.76 37.97
C LEU A 258 -28.94 -23.63 39.46
N GLY A 259 -28.10 -24.22 40.32
CA GLY A 259 -28.30 -24.19 41.78
C GLY A 259 -29.31 -25.23 42.29
N ASN A 260 -29.81 -26.13 41.44
CA ASN A 260 -30.66 -27.23 41.90
C ASN A 260 -29.84 -28.31 42.64
N LEU A 261 -29.72 -28.15 43.96
CA LEU A 261 -28.99 -29.05 44.86
C LEU A 261 -29.61 -30.45 45.00
N LYS A 262 -30.82 -30.68 44.45
CA LYS A 262 -31.43 -32.01 44.41
C LYS A 262 -30.76 -32.91 43.38
N ASN A 263 -30.18 -32.33 42.32
CA ASN A 263 -29.45 -33.09 41.32
C ASN A 263 -27.96 -33.14 41.68
N ARG A 264 -27.54 -34.24 42.32
CA ARG A 264 -26.16 -34.42 42.82
C ARG A 264 -25.19 -34.96 41.77
N SER A 265 -25.65 -35.29 40.57
CA SER A 265 -24.81 -35.85 39.52
C SER A 265 -25.16 -35.24 38.16
N TRP A 266 -24.26 -34.40 37.65
CA TRP A 266 -24.32 -33.90 36.28
C TRP A 266 -23.52 -34.84 35.39
N LYS A 267 -24.20 -35.47 34.43
CA LYS A 267 -23.56 -36.34 33.44
C LYS A 267 -23.39 -35.58 32.13
N ILE A 268 -22.37 -35.95 31.37
CA ILE A 268 -22.22 -35.49 29.99
C ILE A 268 -23.21 -36.28 29.15
N GLU A 269 -24.16 -35.57 28.54
CA GLU A 269 -25.27 -36.17 27.78
C GLU A 269 -25.13 -35.95 26.28
N LYS A 270 -24.30 -34.97 25.88
CA LYS A 270 -24.07 -34.63 24.49
C LYS A 270 -23.00 -35.54 23.90
N ASP A 271 -23.40 -36.36 22.94
CA ASP A 271 -22.48 -37.19 22.16
C ASP A 271 -21.82 -36.36 21.06
N ILE A 272 -20.49 -36.44 21.01
CA ILE A 272 -19.65 -35.63 20.12
C ILE A 272 -19.81 -36.06 18.66
N ASN A 273 -19.95 -37.36 18.40
CA ASN A 273 -20.12 -37.90 17.05
C ASN A 273 -21.51 -37.57 16.50
N LEU A 274 -22.54 -37.65 17.37
CA LEU A 274 -23.89 -37.24 17.03
C LEU A 274 -23.96 -35.73 16.75
N MET A 275 -23.24 -34.92 17.52
CA MET A 275 -23.15 -33.47 17.28
C MET A 275 -22.43 -33.12 15.98
N ALA A 276 -21.36 -33.85 15.65
CA ALA A 276 -20.60 -33.64 14.41
C ALA A 276 -21.41 -34.01 13.16
N SER A 277 -22.26 -35.04 13.26
CA SER A 277 -23.13 -35.50 12.17
C SER A 277 -24.47 -34.75 12.09
N ASN A 278 -25.03 -34.35 13.23
CA ASN A 278 -26.29 -33.62 13.33
C ASN A 278 -26.31 -32.69 14.56
N TYR A 279 -25.81 -31.46 14.38
CA TYR A 279 -25.72 -30.48 15.46
C TYR A 279 -27.08 -29.99 16.01
N LEU A 280 -28.18 -30.25 15.29
CA LEU A 280 -29.54 -29.94 15.76
C LEU A 280 -30.09 -31.01 16.72
N ALA A 281 -29.37 -32.12 16.92
CA ALA A 281 -29.76 -33.18 17.84
C ALA A 281 -29.88 -32.69 19.30
N TYR A 282 -29.19 -31.60 19.65
CA TYR A 282 -29.26 -31.00 20.98
C TYR A 282 -29.59 -29.51 20.93
N PRO A 283 -30.41 -29.01 21.88
CA PRO A 283 -30.65 -27.57 22.01
C PRO A 283 -29.36 -26.86 22.46
N GLY A 284 -29.16 -25.62 21.98
CA GLY A 284 -27.99 -24.81 22.33
C GLY A 284 -27.08 -24.45 21.16
N HIS A 285 -27.22 -25.13 20.03
CA HIS A 285 -26.38 -24.96 18.85
C HIS A 285 -27.15 -24.24 17.73
N ILE A 286 -26.57 -23.16 17.21
CA ILE A 286 -27.17 -22.38 16.12
C ILE A 286 -26.63 -22.87 14.77
N ARG A 287 -25.39 -23.37 14.74
CA ARG A 287 -24.70 -23.90 13.55
C ARG A 287 -23.85 -25.13 13.88
N ALA A 288 -23.46 -25.85 12.82
CA ALA A 288 -22.52 -26.96 12.93
C ALA A 288 -21.17 -26.51 13.54
N PRO A 289 -20.58 -27.29 14.45
CA PRO A 289 -19.31 -26.96 15.07
C PRO A 289 -18.16 -27.03 14.04
N LEU A 290 -17.24 -26.06 14.08
CA LEU A 290 -16.10 -26.00 13.16
C LEU A 290 -15.05 -27.07 13.47
N PHE A 291 -14.91 -27.42 14.75
CA PHE A 291 -14.07 -28.50 15.24
C PHE A 291 -14.96 -29.47 16.01
N SER A 292 -14.72 -30.77 15.85
CA SER A 292 -15.28 -31.77 16.75
C SER A 292 -14.88 -31.44 18.18
N MET A 293 -15.82 -31.48 19.12
CA MET A 293 -15.52 -31.27 20.54
C MET A 293 -14.43 -32.27 20.96
N ILE A 294 -13.39 -31.80 21.64
CA ILE A 294 -12.31 -32.67 22.11
C ILE A 294 -12.91 -33.61 23.18
N PRO A 295 -12.62 -34.92 23.19
CA PRO A 295 -13.10 -35.80 24.25
C PRO A 295 -12.59 -35.36 25.63
N LEU A 296 -13.45 -35.37 26.65
CA LEU A 296 -13.13 -34.84 27.98
C LEU A 296 -11.93 -35.52 28.67
N SER A 297 -11.60 -36.75 28.27
CA SER A 297 -10.38 -37.45 28.72
C SER A 297 -9.08 -36.73 28.34
N HIS A 298 -9.15 -35.76 27.42
CA HIS A 298 -8.01 -34.97 26.94
C HIS A 298 -8.07 -33.51 27.41
N TRP A 299 -8.98 -33.16 28.33
CA TRP A 299 -9.12 -31.81 28.84
C TRP A 299 -8.33 -31.65 30.13
N ILE A 300 -7.55 -30.58 30.19
CA ILE A 300 -6.96 -30.08 31.44
C ILE A 300 -7.74 -28.80 31.76
N PRO A 301 -8.57 -28.78 32.82
CA PRO A 301 -9.29 -27.58 33.21
C PRO A 301 -8.31 -26.49 33.63
N ASP A 302 -8.59 -25.24 33.26
CA ASP A 302 -7.84 -24.09 33.75
C ASP A 302 -8.24 -23.80 35.20
N GLU A 303 -7.50 -24.39 36.13
CA GLU A 303 -7.74 -24.29 37.56
C GLU A 303 -7.75 -22.85 38.06
N LEU A 304 -6.87 -21.99 37.51
CA LEU A 304 -6.81 -20.57 37.88
C LEU A 304 -8.05 -19.82 37.41
N HIS A 305 -8.47 -20.03 36.16
CA HIS A 305 -9.68 -19.40 35.64
C HIS A 305 -10.94 -19.84 36.40
N ILE A 306 -11.04 -21.13 36.74
CA ILE A 306 -12.14 -21.67 37.55
C ILE A 306 -12.13 -21.04 38.94
N LEU A 307 -10.97 -20.98 39.59
CA LEU A 307 -10.82 -20.34 40.91
C LEU A 307 -11.28 -18.89 40.87
N LEU A 308 -10.85 -18.10 39.89
CA LEU A 308 -11.25 -16.71 39.74
C LEU A 308 -12.77 -16.57 39.57
N ARG A 309 -13.42 -17.45 38.79
CA ARG A 309 -14.88 -17.44 38.62
C ARG A 309 -15.64 -17.85 39.89
N ILE A 310 -15.11 -18.79 40.65
CA ILE A 310 -15.67 -19.17 41.96
C ILE A 310 -15.54 -18.00 42.93
N THR A 311 -14.37 -17.38 43.01
CA THR A 311 -14.12 -16.19 43.83
C THR A 311 -15.06 -15.05 43.45
N ASP A 312 -15.21 -14.73 42.16
CA ASP A 312 -16.17 -13.72 41.69
C ASP A 312 -17.58 -14.00 42.21
N ARG A 313 -18.02 -15.26 42.27
CA ARG A 313 -19.37 -15.65 42.72
C ARG A 313 -19.52 -15.69 44.24
N LEU A 314 -18.47 -16.09 44.97
CA LEU A 314 -18.47 -16.12 46.42
C LEU A 314 -18.40 -14.71 47.02
N TRP A 315 -17.74 -13.78 46.32
CA TRP A 315 -17.55 -12.41 46.75
C TRP A 315 -18.48 -11.40 46.06
N SER A 316 -19.35 -11.82 45.13
CA SER A 316 -20.41 -10.98 44.55
C SER A 316 -21.64 -10.80 45.46
N LEU A 317 -21.43 -10.61 46.77
CA LEU A 317 -22.49 -10.20 47.70
C LEU A 317 -22.72 -8.69 47.64
#